data_AF-W7F779-F1
#
_entry.id   AF-W7F779-F1
#
_cell.length_a   1.000
_cell.length_b   1.000
_cell.length_c   1.000
_cell.angle_alpha   90.00
_cell.angle_beta   90.00
_cell.angle_gamma   90.00
#
_symmetry.space_group_name_H-M   'P 1'
#
loop_
_entity.id
_entity.type
_entity.pdbx_description
1 polymer ?
#
loop_
_entity_poly.entity_id
_entity_poly.type
_entity_poly.pdbx_seq_one_letter_code
_entity_poly.pdbx_strand_id
1 'polypeptide(L)'
;MTTAHRPTFDPARGKEAQRGPAYHQRLLPAHTTLKHRQPGQGGDADKHKRDLRAELLEAEARYAAKKNGTYVEPDAAAESGSAPKRQIDNVSVDEDGEEDEAAQKRRRIELLEKFRDVDADDSSSSEEESSDDDDEDGEGALQRELEKIRKERAAAKAKEEAERAAEEEQQREIDVARGNPLLNAKDFTMKRRWDDDVVFKNQARGTEDRNKKKEFINDMLRSDFHKKFMSKYVR
;
A
#
# COMPACT_ATOMS: atom_id res chain seq x y z
N MET A 1 -60.80 33.60 11.42
CA MET A 1 -59.56 33.40 10.64
C MET A 1 -59.90 33.52 9.16
N THR A 2 -59.19 34.34 8.38
CA THR A 2 -59.52 34.57 6.96
C THR A 2 -58.96 33.47 6.08
N THR A 3 -59.72 33.03 5.07
CA THR A 3 -59.41 31.88 4.20
C THR A 3 -58.61 32.26 2.96
N ALA A 4 -57.88 33.38 2.99
CA ALA A 4 -57.21 33.93 1.80
C ALA A 4 -55.89 33.21 1.45
N HIS A 5 -55.18 32.67 2.44
CA HIS A 5 -53.96 31.89 2.21
C HIS A 5 -54.34 30.42 2.00
N ARG A 6 -54.38 29.99 0.73
CA ARG A 6 -54.74 28.62 0.34
C ARG A 6 -53.62 28.01 -0.51
N PRO A 7 -53.36 26.69 -0.38
CA PRO A 7 -52.42 26.01 -1.27
C PRO A 7 -52.97 25.97 -2.70
N THR A 8 -52.07 25.92 -3.67
CA THR A 8 -52.42 25.73 -5.08
C THR A 8 -52.55 24.23 -5.36
N PHE A 9 -53.78 23.74 -5.52
CA PHE A 9 -54.03 22.34 -5.87
C PHE A 9 -53.93 22.07 -7.36
N ASP A 10 -54.39 23.02 -8.19
CA ASP A 10 -54.27 22.95 -9.65
C ASP A 10 -53.32 24.04 -10.15
N PRO A 11 -52.23 23.69 -10.88
CA PRO A 11 -51.33 24.68 -11.44
C PRO A 11 -51.99 25.42 -12.63
N ALA A 12 -51.58 26.66 -12.86
CA ALA A 12 -52.03 27.43 -14.01
C ALA A 12 -51.59 26.73 -15.32
N ARG A 13 -52.54 26.46 -16.21
CA ARG A 13 -52.26 25.86 -17.53
C ARG A 13 -51.80 26.94 -18.50
N GLY A 14 -50.71 26.67 -19.21
CA GLY A 14 -50.26 27.54 -20.30
C GLY A 14 -51.33 27.64 -21.39
N LYS A 15 -51.70 28.88 -21.73
CA LYS A 15 -52.45 29.26 -22.93
C LYS A 15 -51.70 30.38 -23.62
N GLU A 16 -51.96 30.64 -24.89
CA GLU A 16 -51.41 31.83 -25.55
C GLU A 16 -51.92 33.08 -24.84
N ALA A 17 -51.05 33.68 -24.04
CA ALA A 17 -51.31 34.96 -23.40
C ALA A 17 -51.12 36.07 -24.45
N GLN A 18 -52.03 37.03 -24.47
CA GLN A 18 -51.93 38.19 -25.34
C GLN A 18 -50.68 38.99 -24.96
N ARG A 19 -49.60 38.78 -25.71
CA ARG A 19 -48.30 39.40 -25.45
C ARG A 19 -48.37 40.83 -25.99
N GLY A 20 -48.40 41.80 -25.10
CA GLY A 20 -48.39 43.22 -25.47
C GLY A 20 -47.09 43.65 -26.15
N PRO A 21 -47.01 44.89 -26.65
CA PRO A 21 -45.84 45.43 -27.37
C PRO A 21 -44.61 45.67 -26.48
N ALA A 22 -44.70 45.38 -25.18
CA ALA A 22 -43.60 45.55 -24.24
C ALA A 22 -42.63 44.35 -24.30
N TYR A 23 -41.34 44.66 -24.47
CA TYR A 23 -40.27 43.67 -24.47
C TYR A 23 -39.49 43.74 -23.15
N HIS A 24 -39.09 42.58 -22.64
CA HIS A 24 -38.21 42.48 -21.46
C HIS A 24 -36.74 42.48 -21.92
N GLN A 25 -35.80 42.99 -21.10
CA GLN A 25 -34.36 43.03 -21.40
C GLN A 25 -33.79 41.66 -21.84
N ARG A 26 -34.30 40.56 -21.27
CA ARG A 26 -33.91 39.17 -21.65
C ARG A 26 -34.36 38.73 -23.05
N LEU A 27 -35.32 39.43 -23.67
CA LEU A 27 -35.80 39.16 -25.03
C LEU A 27 -35.05 39.96 -26.09
N LEU A 28 -34.07 40.78 -25.68
CA LEU A 28 -33.17 41.41 -26.63
C LEU A 28 -32.38 40.33 -27.38
N PRO A 29 -32.03 40.55 -28.66
CA PRO A 29 -31.29 39.57 -29.44
C PRO A 29 -29.98 39.13 -28.75
N ALA A 30 -29.89 37.85 -28.41
CA ALA A 30 -28.72 37.21 -27.83
C ALA A 30 -28.60 35.78 -28.37
N HIS A 31 -27.37 35.29 -28.55
CA HIS A 31 -27.09 33.96 -29.12
C HIS A 31 -27.85 33.69 -30.43
N THR A 32 -27.76 34.63 -31.37
CA THR A 32 -28.46 34.56 -32.68
C THR A 32 -27.92 33.48 -33.61
N THR A 33 -26.79 32.87 -33.28
CA THR A 33 -26.15 31.80 -34.05
C THR A 33 -26.12 30.50 -33.25
N LEU A 34 -26.69 29.44 -33.84
CA LEU A 34 -26.63 28.09 -33.28
C LEU A 34 -25.28 27.45 -33.62
N LYS A 35 -24.62 26.87 -32.62
CA LYS A 35 -23.40 26.10 -32.82
C LYS A 35 -23.77 24.69 -33.25
N HIS A 36 -23.18 24.23 -34.36
CA HIS A 36 -23.29 22.86 -34.82
C HIS A 36 -22.03 22.08 -34.47
N ARG A 37 -22.20 20.82 -34.08
CA ARG A 37 -21.08 19.91 -33.83
C ARG A 37 -20.26 19.76 -35.10
N GLN A 38 -18.95 19.89 -34.98
CA GLN A 38 -18.00 19.64 -36.07
C GLN A 38 -17.48 18.19 -35.99
N PRO A 39 -16.98 17.62 -37.10
CA PRO A 39 -16.31 16.32 -37.05
C PRO A 39 -15.22 16.30 -35.97
N GLY A 40 -15.16 15.23 -35.19
CA GLY A 40 -14.27 15.06 -34.03
C GLY A 40 -14.85 15.52 -32.69
N GLN A 41 -16.00 16.21 -32.66
CA GLN A 41 -16.68 16.60 -31.42
C GLN A 41 -17.74 15.59 -30.94
N GLY A 42 -17.87 14.46 -31.65
CA GLY A 42 -18.88 13.44 -31.39
C GLY A 42 -20.22 13.72 -32.05
N GLY A 43 -21.13 12.74 -31.96
CA GLY A 43 -22.47 12.79 -32.52
C GLY A 43 -22.52 12.65 -34.05
N ASP A 44 -23.63 13.09 -34.64
CA ASP A 44 -23.97 12.85 -36.06
C ASP A 44 -23.05 13.57 -37.06
N ALA A 45 -22.19 14.48 -36.59
CA ALA A 45 -21.19 15.14 -37.43
C ALA A 45 -20.04 14.20 -37.83
N ASP A 46 -19.86 13.09 -37.10
CA ASP A 46 -18.84 12.09 -37.41
C ASP A 46 -19.34 11.11 -38.46
N LYS A 47 -18.53 10.93 -39.51
CA LYS A 47 -18.86 10.05 -40.64
C LYS A 47 -18.70 8.56 -40.31
N HIS A 48 -17.98 8.23 -39.24
CA HIS A 48 -17.66 6.87 -38.86
C HIS A 48 -18.51 6.40 -37.68
N LYS A 49 -19.04 5.19 -37.78
CA LYS A 49 -19.75 4.53 -36.68
C LYS A 49 -18.73 3.92 -35.72
N ARG A 50 -18.71 4.40 -34.47
CA ARG A 50 -17.88 3.83 -33.40
C ARG A 50 -18.55 2.60 -32.81
N ASP A 51 -17.75 1.60 -32.43
CA ASP A 51 -18.22 0.52 -31.56
C ASP A 51 -18.11 0.95 -30.10
N LEU A 52 -19.17 1.57 -29.60
CA LEU A 52 -19.24 2.13 -28.25
C LEU A 52 -19.09 1.07 -27.15
N ARG A 53 -19.44 -0.19 -27.44
CA ARG A 53 -19.34 -1.28 -26.46
C ARG A 53 -17.88 -1.65 -26.24
N ALA A 54 -17.12 -1.81 -27.32
CA ALA A 54 -15.70 -2.15 -27.24
C ALA A 54 -14.90 -1.04 -26.54
N GLU A 55 -15.16 0.22 -26.91
CA GLU A 55 -14.52 1.40 -26.29
C GLU A 55 -14.81 1.50 -24.79
N LEU A 56 -16.06 1.26 -24.38
CA LEU A 56 -16.46 1.27 -22.97
C LEU A 56 -15.73 0.18 -22.17
N LEU A 57 -15.66 -1.05 -22.68
CA LEU A 57 -14.98 -2.14 -21.99
C LEU A 57 -13.48 -1.88 -21.83
N GLU A 58 -12.84 -1.28 -22.84
CA GLU A 58 -11.44 -0.86 -22.75
C GLU A 58 -11.24 0.25 -21.71
N ALA A 59 -12.12 1.27 -21.70
CA ALA A 59 -12.06 2.35 -20.73
C ALA A 59 -12.27 1.85 -19.29
N GLU A 60 -13.20 0.91 -19.08
CA GLU A 60 -13.43 0.26 -17.78
C GLU A 60 -12.21 -0.55 -17.34
N ALA A 61 -11.60 -1.34 -18.24
CA ALA A 61 -10.41 -2.11 -17.94
C ALA A 61 -9.22 -1.21 -17.56
N ARG A 62 -9.00 -0.11 -18.30
CA ARG A 62 -7.96 0.89 -17.99
C ARG A 62 -8.22 1.55 -16.63
N TYR A 63 -9.46 1.93 -16.34
CA TYR A 63 -9.82 2.51 -15.05
C TYR A 63 -9.61 1.52 -13.90
N ALA A 64 -10.00 0.26 -14.08
CA ALA A 64 -9.79 -0.79 -13.07
C ALA A 64 -8.30 -1.04 -12.80
N ALA A 65 -7.48 -1.11 -13.85
CA ALA A 65 -6.03 -1.23 -13.71
C ALA A 65 -5.43 -0.01 -12.98
N LYS A 66 -5.90 1.21 -13.28
CA LYS A 66 -5.46 2.43 -12.60
C LYS A 66 -5.82 2.41 -11.12
N LYS A 67 -7.04 1.98 -10.79
CA LYS A 67 -7.50 1.84 -9.40
C LYS A 67 -6.70 0.79 -8.62
N ASN A 68 -6.28 -0.29 -9.29
CA ASN A 68 -5.49 -1.36 -8.70
C ASN A 68 -3.99 -1.06 -8.63
N GLY A 69 -3.54 0.10 -9.15
CA GLY A 69 -2.13 0.49 -9.19
C GLY A 69 -1.27 -0.34 -10.15
N THR A 70 -1.87 -1.18 -11.00
CA THR A 70 -1.19 -2.05 -11.97
C THR A 70 -1.21 -1.48 -13.39
N TYR A 71 -1.58 -0.21 -13.54
CA TYR A 71 -1.69 0.44 -14.84
C TYR A 71 -0.30 0.80 -15.35
N VAL A 72 0.13 0.11 -16.40
CA VAL A 72 1.29 0.47 -17.21
C VAL A 72 0.76 1.25 -18.40
N GLU A 73 1.07 2.56 -18.46
CA GLU A 73 0.85 3.35 -19.66
C GLU A 73 1.56 2.66 -20.83
N PRO A 74 0.90 2.37 -21.95
CA PRO A 74 1.62 1.96 -23.15
C PRO A 74 2.50 3.13 -23.61
N ASP A 75 3.81 2.90 -23.71
CA ASP A 75 4.87 3.88 -24.08
C ASP A 75 4.70 4.59 -25.46
N ALA A 76 3.53 4.49 -26.11
CA ALA A 76 3.25 5.01 -27.45
C ALA A 76 2.42 6.31 -27.49
N ALA A 77 2.27 7.04 -26.37
CA ALA A 77 1.50 8.29 -26.33
C ALA A 77 2.27 9.51 -25.78
N ALA A 78 3.58 9.40 -25.57
CA ALA A 78 4.43 10.53 -25.24
C ALA A 78 4.88 11.29 -26.51
N GLU A 79 3.93 11.84 -27.29
CA GLU A 79 4.19 12.99 -28.18
C GLU A 79 2.89 13.50 -28.85
N SER A 80 2.25 14.50 -28.26
CA SER A 80 1.77 15.70 -29.00
C SER A 80 1.27 16.74 -28.00
N GLY A 81 1.85 17.93 -28.10
CA GLY A 81 1.72 19.00 -27.11
C GLY A 81 0.28 19.44 -26.85
N SER A 82 -0.05 19.61 -25.57
CA SER A 82 -1.22 20.36 -25.12
C SER A 82 -0.77 21.49 -24.21
N ALA A 83 -0.90 22.71 -24.73
CA ALA A 83 -0.62 23.96 -24.01
C ALA A 83 -1.40 24.05 -22.68
N PRO A 84 -0.85 24.72 -21.64
CA PRO A 84 -1.44 24.74 -20.31
C PRO A 84 -2.74 25.55 -20.31
N LYS A 85 -3.89 24.85 -20.30
CA LYS A 85 -5.16 25.44 -19.89
C LYS A 85 -5.08 25.68 -18.38
N ARG A 86 -5.28 26.94 -17.99
CA ARG A 86 -5.28 27.45 -16.60
C ARG A 86 -5.83 26.42 -15.62
N GLN A 87 -4.93 25.91 -14.78
CA GLN A 87 -5.22 25.07 -13.64
C GLN A 87 -6.07 25.86 -12.65
N ILE A 88 -7.26 25.33 -12.36
CA ILE A 88 -8.07 25.76 -11.24
C ILE A 88 -7.45 25.04 -10.04
N ASP A 89 -7.05 25.81 -9.03
CA ASP A 89 -6.33 25.43 -7.83
C ASP A 89 -6.77 24.06 -7.28
N ASN A 90 -5.99 23.04 -7.61
CA ASN A 90 -6.18 21.67 -7.14
C ASN A 90 -5.30 21.57 -5.89
N VAL A 91 -5.92 21.60 -4.72
CA VAL A 91 -5.24 21.44 -3.43
C VAL A 91 -4.49 20.11 -3.45
N SER A 92 -3.17 20.18 -3.62
CA SER A 92 -2.26 19.08 -3.43
C SER A 92 -2.35 18.64 -1.98
N VAL A 93 -3.07 17.55 -1.73
CA VAL A 93 -2.97 16.80 -0.50
C VAL A 93 -1.72 15.94 -0.65
N ASP A 94 -0.66 16.30 0.08
CA ASP A 94 0.56 15.52 0.20
C ASP A 94 0.21 14.07 0.63
N GLU A 95 0.25 13.15 -0.32
CA GLU A 95 0.02 11.70 -0.15
C GLU A 95 1.36 10.94 -0.18
N ASP A 96 2.49 11.63 0.04
CA ASP A 96 3.85 11.08 0.02
C ASP A 96 4.20 10.21 1.25
N GLY A 97 3.31 10.12 2.26
CA GLY A 97 3.57 9.38 3.50
C GLY A 97 3.08 7.92 3.52
N GLU A 98 2.13 7.55 2.67
CA GLU A 98 1.46 6.23 2.73
C GLU A 98 2.09 5.19 1.78
N GLU A 99 2.75 5.63 0.69
CA GLU A 99 3.43 4.72 -0.25
C GLU A 99 4.67 4.05 0.37
N ASP A 100 5.41 4.77 1.21
CA ASP A 100 6.62 4.24 1.85
C ASP A 100 6.33 3.11 2.84
N GLU A 101 5.21 3.18 3.58
CA GLU A 101 4.87 2.14 4.56
C GLU A 101 4.36 0.86 3.87
N ALA A 102 3.63 1.00 2.76
CA ALA A 102 3.16 -0.12 1.96
C ALA A 102 4.33 -0.82 1.22
N ALA A 103 5.29 -0.06 0.70
CA ALA A 103 6.50 -0.59 0.07
C ALA A 103 7.39 -1.33 1.08
N GLN A 104 7.53 -0.79 2.31
CA GLN A 104 8.29 -1.44 3.38
C GLN A 104 7.64 -2.75 3.85
N LYS A 105 6.31 -2.80 3.96
CA LYS A 105 5.57 -4.05 4.31
C LYS A 105 5.74 -5.12 3.24
N ARG A 106 5.67 -4.76 1.95
CA ARG A 106 5.90 -5.69 0.83
C ARG A 106 7.32 -6.25 0.82
N ARG A 107 8.33 -5.41 1.00
CA ARG A 107 9.75 -5.85 1.10
C ARG A 107 9.98 -6.76 2.31
N ARG A 108 9.34 -6.49 3.44
CA ARG A 108 9.44 -7.32 4.66
C ARG A 108 8.82 -8.69 4.47
N ILE A 109 7.67 -8.78 3.79
CA ILE A 109 7.00 -10.06 3.49
C ILE A 109 7.83 -10.90 2.52
N GLU A 110 8.35 -10.28 1.45
CA GLU A 110 9.20 -10.97 0.46
C GLU A 110 10.50 -11.51 1.08
N LEU A 111 11.08 -10.77 2.05
CA LEU A 111 12.25 -11.21 2.78
C LEU A 111 11.92 -12.40 3.70
N LEU A 112 10.79 -12.36 4.42
CA LEU A 112 10.34 -13.45 5.29
C LEU A 112 10.02 -14.74 4.52
N GLU A 113 9.46 -14.65 3.31
CA GLU A 113 9.24 -15.83 2.45
C GLU A 113 10.55 -16.43 1.93
N LYS A 114 11.50 -15.59 1.49
CA LYS A 114 12.82 -16.05 1.03
C LYS A 114 13.65 -16.76 2.11
N PHE A 115 13.47 -16.41 3.38
CA PHE A 115 14.14 -17.07 4.50
C PHE A 115 13.35 -18.23 5.11
N ARG A 116 12.08 -18.41 4.72
CA ARG A 116 11.24 -19.53 5.21
C ARG A 116 11.64 -20.87 4.58
N ASP A 117 12.16 -20.85 3.36
CA ASP A 117 12.61 -22.05 2.65
C ASP A 117 14.02 -22.51 3.09
N VAL A 118 14.72 -21.71 3.92
CA VAL A 118 16.06 -22.01 4.46
C VAL A 118 16.00 -22.61 5.87
N ASP A 119 14.85 -22.54 6.55
CA ASP A 119 14.67 -22.98 7.95
C ASP A 119 13.70 -24.18 8.07
N ALA A 120 13.48 -24.89 6.97
CA ALA A 120 12.59 -26.05 6.90
C ALA A 120 13.37 -27.34 6.60
N ASP A 121 14.33 -27.70 7.45
CA ASP A 121 14.66 -29.10 7.71
C ASP A 121 15.42 -29.23 9.05
N ASP A 122 14.81 -29.90 10.02
CA ASP A 122 15.48 -30.87 10.91
C ASP A 122 14.48 -31.56 11.86
N SER A 123 14.30 -32.86 11.68
CA SER A 123 13.99 -33.80 12.76
C SER A 123 14.43 -35.23 12.42
N SER A 124 15.75 -35.45 12.61
CA SER A 124 16.46 -36.56 13.30
C SER A 124 15.90 -38.01 13.47
N SER A 125 16.88 -38.94 13.47
CA SER A 125 16.98 -40.29 14.13
C SER A 125 16.50 -41.52 13.34
N SER A 126 17.16 -42.69 13.24
CA SER A 126 18.40 -43.31 13.79
C SER A 126 18.67 -44.60 12.97
N GLU A 127 19.93 -44.89 12.60
CA GLU A 127 20.78 -46.05 13.00
C GLU A 127 20.71 -47.39 12.19
N GLU A 128 21.93 -47.80 11.78
CA GLU A 128 22.54 -49.12 11.49
C GLU A 128 21.90 -50.18 10.55
N GLU A 129 22.66 -50.62 9.53
CA GLU A 129 23.13 -52.02 9.39
C GLU A 129 24.32 -52.13 8.40
N SER A 130 25.30 -52.94 8.79
CA SER A 130 26.48 -53.42 8.07
C SER A 130 26.15 -54.36 6.90
N SER A 131 26.80 -54.20 5.74
CA SER A 131 27.02 -55.32 4.82
C SER A 131 28.40 -55.21 4.18
N ASP A 132 29.23 -56.17 4.56
CA ASP A 132 30.47 -56.62 3.96
C ASP A 132 30.17 -57.12 2.52
N ASP A 133 30.91 -56.66 1.52
CA ASP A 133 31.00 -57.34 0.22
C ASP A 133 32.42 -57.16 -0.32
N ASP A 134 33.03 -58.33 -0.52
CA ASP A 134 34.41 -58.65 -0.80
C ASP A 134 34.58 -58.71 -2.32
N ASP A 135 35.51 -57.94 -2.90
CA ASP A 135 36.00 -58.17 -4.26
C ASP A 135 37.47 -57.72 -4.36
N GLU A 136 38.34 -58.73 -4.32
CA GLU A 136 39.76 -58.68 -4.62
C GLU A 136 40.00 -58.25 -6.08
N ASP A 137 40.76 -57.17 -6.30
CA ASP A 137 41.96 -57.26 -7.16
C ASP A 137 42.78 -55.94 -7.17
N GLY A 138 44.09 -56.07 -6.92
CA GLY A 138 45.09 -55.05 -7.31
C GLY A 138 45.58 -54.08 -6.22
N GLU A 139 45.67 -54.52 -4.97
CA GLU A 139 46.00 -53.67 -3.83
C GLU A 139 47.49 -53.74 -3.41
N GLY A 140 48.20 -52.61 -3.46
CA GLY A 140 49.56 -52.52 -2.91
C GLY A 140 50.24 -51.16 -3.08
N ALA A 141 49.90 -50.42 -4.15
CA ALA A 141 50.41 -49.07 -4.35
C ALA A 141 49.53 -47.99 -3.68
N LEU A 142 48.20 -48.19 -3.66
CA LEU A 142 47.20 -47.22 -3.18
C LEU A 142 47.04 -47.15 -1.66
N GLN A 143 47.22 -48.26 -0.92
CA GLN A 143 47.09 -48.28 0.55
C GLN A 143 48.12 -47.39 1.26
N ARG A 144 49.35 -47.30 0.74
CA ARG A 144 50.38 -46.43 1.31
C ARG A 144 50.11 -44.94 1.07
N GLU A 145 49.39 -44.62 0.00
CA GLU A 145 48.92 -43.25 -0.27
C GLU A 145 47.70 -42.90 0.59
N LEU A 146 46.77 -43.85 0.78
CA LEU A 146 45.63 -43.69 1.68
C LEU A 146 46.03 -43.58 3.15
N GLU A 147 47.03 -44.33 3.62
CA GLU A 147 47.56 -44.18 4.97
C GLU A 147 48.19 -42.80 5.20
N LYS A 148 48.85 -42.25 4.18
CA LYS A 148 49.41 -40.89 4.24
C LYS A 148 48.29 -39.84 4.28
N ILE A 149 47.24 -40.00 3.45
CA ILE A 149 46.05 -39.13 3.45
C ILE A 149 45.27 -39.26 4.76
N ARG A 150 45.15 -40.46 5.33
CA ARG A 150 44.46 -40.70 6.60
C ARG A 150 45.22 -40.09 7.77
N LYS A 151 46.56 -40.15 7.76
CA LYS A 151 47.41 -39.51 8.76
C LYS A 151 47.39 -37.97 8.64
N GLU A 152 47.35 -37.44 7.42
CA GLU A 152 47.22 -36.01 7.16
C GLU A 152 45.83 -35.47 7.57
N ARG A 153 44.75 -36.19 7.22
CA ARG A 153 43.39 -35.86 7.67
C ARG A 153 43.22 -35.99 9.19
N ALA A 154 43.83 -37.00 9.82
CA ALA A 154 43.80 -37.12 11.27
C ALA A 154 44.52 -35.96 11.95
N ALA A 155 45.64 -35.49 11.40
CA ALA A 155 46.35 -34.32 11.91
C ALA A 155 45.58 -33.00 11.69
N ALA A 156 44.89 -32.85 10.56
CA ALA A 156 44.04 -31.68 10.29
C ALA A 156 42.81 -31.66 11.21
N LYS A 157 42.13 -32.79 11.37
CA LYS A 157 40.98 -32.94 12.27
C LYS A 157 41.37 -32.69 13.74
N ALA A 158 42.55 -33.17 14.16
CA ALA A 158 43.06 -32.92 15.50
C ALA A 158 43.39 -31.43 15.74
N LYS A 159 43.81 -30.69 14.71
CA LYS A 159 44.01 -29.23 14.81
C LYS A 159 42.69 -28.47 14.86
N GLU A 160 41.72 -28.85 14.03
CA GLU A 160 40.38 -28.25 14.02
C GLU A 160 39.63 -28.50 15.34
N GLU A 161 39.73 -29.72 15.90
CA GLU A 161 39.12 -30.04 17.19
C GLU A 161 39.78 -29.28 18.36
N ALA A 162 41.10 -29.06 18.29
CA ALA A 162 41.80 -28.22 19.27
C ALA A 162 41.42 -26.73 19.16
N GLU A 163 41.22 -26.21 17.95
CA GLU A 163 40.74 -24.84 17.72
C GLU A 163 39.30 -24.67 18.20
N ARG A 164 38.42 -25.62 17.89
CA ARG A 164 37.03 -25.63 18.36
C ARG A 164 36.93 -25.72 19.88
N ALA A 165 37.76 -26.56 20.51
CA ALA A 165 37.84 -26.64 21.96
C ALA A 165 38.30 -25.30 22.58
N ALA A 166 39.26 -24.61 21.95
CA ALA A 166 39.71 -23.29 22.40
C ALA A 166 38.64 -22.20 22.22
N GLU A 167 37.85 -22.25 21.14
CA GLU A 167 36.70 -21.36 20.94
C GLU A 167 35.59 -21.61 21.96
N GLU A 168 35.30 -22.87 22.26
CA GLU A 168 34.33 -23.25 23.30
C GLU A 168 34.77 -22.81 24.69
N GLU A 169 36.07 -22.89 25.01
CA GLU A 169 36.63 -22.37 26.26
C GLU A 169 36.51 -20.84 26.33
N GLN A 170 36.81 -20.12 25.25
CA GLN A 170 36.62 -18.66 25.18
C GLN A 170 35.14 -18.27 25.34
N GLN A 171 34.22 -19.00 24.72
CA GLN A 171 32.78 -18.76 24.89
C GLN A 171 32.33 -19.01 26.33
N ARG A 172 32.83 -20.09 26.96
CA ARG A 172 32.56 -20.37 28.38
C ARG A 172 33.09 -19.26 29.29
N GLU A 173 34.27 -18.72 29.02
CA GLU A 173 34.82 -17.59 29.79
C GLU A 173 33.97 -16.31 29.62
N ILE A 174 33.53 -16.02 28.39
CA ILE A 174 32.64 -14.88 28.10
C ILE A 174 31.29 -15.07 28.82
N ASP A 175 30.73 -16.27 28.80
CA ASP A 175 29.44 -16.57 29.44
C ASP A 175 29.55 -16.57 30.97
N VAL A 176 30.65 -17.02 31.55
CA VAL A 176 30.89 -16.93 33.00
C VAL A 176 31.09 -15.46 33.42
N ALA A 177 31.82 -14.68 32.63
CA ALA A 177 32.06 -13.25 32.92
C ALA A 177 30.81 -12.38 32.69
N ARG A 178 30.00 -12.67 31.67
CA ARG A 178 28.86 -11.85 31.25
C ARG A 178 27.51 -12.38 31.73
N GLY A 179 27.42 -13.67 32.02
CA GLY A 179 26.20 -14.36 32.45
C GLY A 179 25.79 -14.06 33.88
N ASN A 180 26.63 -13.37 34.67
CA ASN A 180 26.23 -12.88 36.00
C ASN A 180 25.64 -11.46 35.92
N PRO A 181 24.31 -11.30 35.94
CA PRO A 181 23.66 -9.98 35.90
C PRO A 181 23.87 -9.15 37.18
N LEU A 182 24.36 -9.72 38.28
CA LEU A 182 24.67 -8.99 39.52
C LEU A 182 26.04 -8.30 39.50
N LEU A 183 27.01 -8.84 38.76
CA LEU A 183 28.37 -8.26 38.66
C LEU A 183 28.46 -7.20 37.56
N ASN A 184 27.55 -7.23 36.58
CA ASN A 184 27.46 -6.23 35.52
C ASN A 184 26.39 -5.19 35.89
N ALA A 185 26.70 -4.34 36.88
CA ALA A 185 25.84 -3.24 37.31
C ALA A 185 25.59 -2.26 36.15
N LYS A 186 24.53 -2.50 35.39
CA LYS A 186 23.95 -1.49 34.51
C LYS A 186 23.05 -0.65 35.40
N ASP A 187 23.52 0.53 35.78
CA ASP A 187 22.73 1.53 36.52
C ASP A 187 21.55 2.03 35.66
N PHE A 188 20.53 1.19 35.46
CA PHE A 188 19.24 1.55 34.90
C PHE A 188 18.34 2.10 36.01
N THR A 189 18.82 3.14 36.70
CA THR A 189 17.89 3.99 37.47
C THR A 189 17.09 4.77 36.44
N MET A 190 15.97 4.22 35.99
CA MET A 190 15.03 4.92 35.11
C MET A 190 14.58 6.19 35.84
N LYS A 191 15.16 7.33 35.46
CA LYS A 191 14.73 8.65 35.95
C LYS A 191 13.24 8.77 35.66
N ARG A 192 12.46 8.87 36.74
CA ARG A 192 11.03 9.13 36.71
C ARG A 192 10.79 10.28 35.74
N ARG A 193 10.18 9.97 34.60
CA ARG A 193 9.97 10.95 33.52
C ARG A 193 8.98 11.99 34.05
N TRP A 194 9.10 13.23 33.61
CA TRP A 194 8.14 14.29 33.97
C TRP A 194 6.69 13.90 33.63
N ASP A 195 6.53 13.07 32.60
CA ASP A 195 5.27 12.47 32.17
C ASP A 195 4.76 11.34 33.07
N ASP A 196 5.53 10.85 34.05
CA ASP A 196 5.19 9.62 34.79
C ASP A 196 4.09 9.88 35.83
N ASP A 197 4.03 11.09 36.39
CA ASP A 197 2.99 11.53 37.35
C ASP A 197 1.82 12.23 36.64
N VAL A 198 1.26 11.53 35.65
CA VAL A 198 0.04 11.96 34.94
C VAL A 198 -0.96 10.82 35.00
N VAL A 199 -2.15 11.11 35.52
CA VAL A 199 -3.20 10.11 35.77
C VAL A 199 -3.78 9.47 34.51
N PHE A 200 -3.59 10.08 33.33
CA PHE A 200 -4.03 9.54 32.05
C PHE A 200 -2.87 9.41 31.07
N LYS A 201 -2.67 8.21 30.53
CA LYS A 201 -1.66 7.92 29.49
C LYS A 201 -2.33 7.55 28.18
N ASN A 202 -1.72 7.90 27.04
CA ASN A 202 -2.04 7.37 25.71
C ASN A 202 -3.52 7.44 25.27
N GLN A 203 -4.26 8.49 25.65
CA GLN A 203 -5.71 8.61 25.40
C GLN A 203 -6.09 8.62 23.90
N ALA A 204 -5.22 9.16 23.04
CA ALA A 204 -5.45 9.27 21.59
C ALA A 204 -4.74 8.17 20.78
N ARG A 205 -4.19 7.14 21.44
CA ARG A 205 -3.48 6.08 20.74
C ARG A 205 -4.47 5.26 19.89
N GLY A 206 -4.32 5.35 18.56
CA GLY A 206 -5.19 4.66 17.59
C GLY A 206 -6.45 5.43 17.18
N THR A 207 -6.57 6.73 17.47
CA THR A 207 -7.72 7.53 17.02
C THR A 207 -7.55 8.12 15.62
N GLU A 208 -6.37 8.00 15.02
CA GLU A 208 -6.04 8.65 13.75
C GLU A 208 -6.94 8.20 12.60
N ASP A 209 -7.40 6.95 12.61
CA ASP A 209 -8.16 6.39 11.48
C ASP A 209 -9.67 6.68 11.54
N ARG A 210 -10.19 7.13 12.69
CA ARG A 210 -11.63 7.38 12.85
C ARG A 210 -12.13 8.58 12.04
N ASN A 211 -11.26 9.54 11.77
CA ASN A 211 -11.60 10.75 11.01
C ASN A 211 -11.07 10.72 9.56
N LYS A 212 -10.32 9.68 9.18
CA LYS A 212 -9.74 9.53 7.83
C LYS A 212 -10.68 8.83 6.84
N LYS A 213 -11.69 8.10 7.32
CA LYS A 213 -12.65 7.41 6.44
C LYS A 213 -13.47 8.43 5.64
N LYS A 214 -13.27 8.44 4.32
CA LYS A 214 -14.03 9.27 3.38
C LYS A 214 -15.40 8.62 3.14
N GLU A 215 -16.32 8.81 4.08
CA GLU A 215 -17.69 8.29 3.96
C GLU A 215 -18.62 9.38 3.42
N PHE A 216 -19.39 9.05 2.37
CA PHE A 216 -20.48 9.91 1.91
C PHE A 216 -21.79 9.47 2.55
N ILE A 217 -22.43 10.37 3.27
CA ILE A 217 -23.72 10.14 3.91
C ILE A 217 -24.77 10.95 3.16
N ASN A 218 -25.80 10.28 2.61
CA ASN A 218 -26.97 10.92 2.00
C ASN A 218 -27.95 11.42 3.08
N ASP A 219 -27.46 12.33 3.93
CA ASP A 219 -28.22 12.99 4.99
C ASP A 219 -27.64 14.38 5.23
N MET A 220 -28.46 15.42 5.08
CA MET A 220 -28.03 16.81 5.19
C MET A 220 -27.64 17.23 6.61
N LEU A 221 -28.11 16.54 7.65
CA LEU A 221 -27.81 16.90 9.04
C LEU A 221 -26.71 16.04 9.65
N ARG A 222 -26.60 14.77 9.20
CA ARG A 222 -25.63 13.82 9.73
C ARG A 222 -24.37 13.69 8.87
N SER A 223 -24.35 14.30 7.68
CA SER A 223 -23.14 14.41 6.87
C SER A 223 -22.03 15.11 7.64
N ASP A 224 -20.80 14.63 7.46
CA ASP A 224 -19.62 15.23 8.06
C ASP A 224 -19.40 16.68 7.59
N PHE A 225 -19.91 17.03 6.40
CA PHE A 225 -19.98 18.42 5.95
C PHE A 225 -20.79 19.28 6.92
N HIS A 226 -21.98 18.83 7.31
CA HIS A 226 -22.86 19.57 8.20
C HIS A 226 -22.33 19.63 9.62
N LYS A 227 -21.76 18.52 10.14
CA LYS A 227 -21.10 18.51 11.45
C LYS A 227 -19.94 19.52 11.51
N LYS A 228 -19.08 19.55 10.49
CA LYS A 228 -17.98 20.51 10.36
C LYS A 228 -18.50 21.95 10.20
N PHE A 229 -19.56 22.15 9.42
CA PHE A 229 -20.21 23.45 9.27
C PHE A 229 -20.73 23.98 10.62
N MET A 230 -21.49 23.17 11.35
CA MET A 230 -22.02 23.56 12.66
C MET A 230 -20.90 23.81 13.66
N SER A 231 -19.88 22.95 13.73
CA SER A 231 -18.72 23.18 14.60
C SER A 231 -17.95 24.46 14.27
N LYS A 232 -17.97 24.91 13.00
CA LYS A 232 -17.27 26.12 12.56
C LYS A 232 -18.07 27.41 12.83
N TYR A 233 -19.38 27.37 12.60
CA TYR A 233 -20.22 28.58 12.60
C TYR A 233 -21.10 28.72 13.85
N VAL A 234 -21.21 27.67 14.66
CA VAL A 234 -21.94 27.67 15.94
C VAL A 234 -20.95 27.23 17.02
N ARG A 235 -20.70 28.11 17.99
CA ARG A 235 -19.75 27.89 19.08
C ARG A 235 -20.46 27.43 20.34
#